data_AF-K5VG36-F1
#
_entry.id   AF-K5VG36-F1
#
_cell.length_a   1.000
_cell.length_b   1.000
_cell.length_c   1.000
_cell.angle_alpha   90.00
_cell.angle_beta   90.00
_cell.angle_gamma   90.00
#
_symmetry.space_group_name_H-M   'P 1'
#
loop_
_entity.id
_entity.type
_entity.pdbx_description
1 polymer ?
#
loop_
_entity_poly.entity_id
_entity_poly.type
_entity_poly.pdbx_seq_one_letter_code
_entity_poly.pdbx_strand_id
1 'polypeptide(L)'
;MEKSAVLCNLSQHKYVRGSAVQEKFERHRLSISHLLLAHICWSTEPVSQMKDATCSVTRSPWVGSRFEITTMDKLRPDIEWKDVTEAAMERLTDLWEGTDQ
;
A
#
# COMPACT_ATOMS: atom_id res chain seq x y z
N MET A 1 -20.22 -8.83 -11.57
CA MET A 1 -19.24 -8.84 -10.46
C MET A 1 -18.10 -7.94 -10.88
N GLU A 2 -17.95 -6.80 -10.22
CA GLU A 2 -16.85 -5.87 -10.52
C GLU A 2 -15.53 -6.59 -10.18
N LYS A 3 -14.60 -6.67 -11.15
CA LYS A 3 -13.35 -7.41 -10.95
C LYS A 3 -12.51 -6.66 -9.92
N SER A 4 -12.10 -7.34 -8.85
CA SER A 4 -11.34 -6.72 -7.77
C SER A 4 -10.01 -6.15 -8.29
N ALA A 5 -9.74 -4.90 -7.96
CA ALA A 5 -8.53 -4.20 -8.34
C ALA A 5 -7.28 -4.79 -7.68
N VAL A 6 -6.15 -4.70 -8.37
CA VAL A 6 -4.83 -5.16 -7.92
C VAL A 6 -3.82 -4.06 -8.20
N LEU A 7 -3.05 -3.68 -7.19
CA LEU A 7 -1.95 -2.73 -7.31
C LEU A 7 -0.66 -3.50 -7.50
N CYS A 8 0.01 -3.25 -8.62
CA CYS A 8 1.25 -3.92 -8.99
C CYS A 8 2.41 -2.92 -8.87
N ASN A 9 3.42 -3.26 -8.08
CA ASN A 9 4.73 -2.64 -8.16
C ASN A 9 5.53 -3.35 -9.27
N LEU A 10 5.63 -2.69 -10.43
CA LEU A 10 6.29 -3.23 -11.61
C LEU A 10 7.81 -3.28 -11.46
N SER A 11 8.38 -2.43 -10.61
CA SER A 11 9.83 -2.39 -10.36
C SER A 11 10.31 -3.54 -9.48
N GLN A 12 9.43 -4.08 -8.64
CA GLN A 12 9.76 -5.14 -7.66
C GLN A 12 9.01 -6.45 -7.91
N HIS A 13 8.17 -6.52 -8.94
CA HIS A 13 7.29 -7.66 -9.25
C HIS A 13 6.44 -8.10 -8.04
N LYS A 14 5.90 -7.11 -7.32
CA LYS A 14 5.03 -7.32 -6.15
C LYS A 14 3.62 -6.86 -6.46
N TYR A 15 2.62 -7.46 -5.83
CA TYR A 15 1.24 -6.99 -5.94
C TYR A 15 0.50 -6.96 -4.61
N VAL A 16 -0.56 -6.17 -4.57
CA VAL A 16 -1.49 -6.03 -3.45
C VAL A 16 -2.92 -6.21 -3.95
N ARG A 17 -3.70 -7.03 -3.24
CA ARG A 17 -5.11 -7.30 -3.54
C ARG A 17 -6.00 -6.20 -2.97
N GLY A 18 -6.72 -5.48 -3.84
CA GLY A 18 -7.60 -4.39 -3.45
C GLY A 18 -8.81 -4.84 -2.63
N SER A 19 -9.35 -6.02 -2.89
CA SER A 19 -10.44 -6.61 -2.07
C SER A 19 -10.04 -6.75 -0.61
N ALA A 20 -8.85 -7.26 -0.34
CA ALA A 20 -8.35 -7.44 1.03
C ALA A 20 -8.17 -6.10 1.76
N VAL A 21 -7.70 -5.06 1.04
CA VAL A 21 -7.61 -3.70 1.59
C VAL A 21 -8.99 -3.15 1.91
N GLN A 22 -9.95 -3.30 0.99
CA GLN A 22 -11.32 -2.84 1.19
C GLN A 22 -11.99 -3.55 2.36
N GLU A 23 -11.80 -4.86 2.48
CA GLU A 23 -12.33 -5.67 3.59
C GLU A 23 -11.74 -5.24 4.94
N LYS A 24 -10.41 -5.11 5.03
CA LYS A 24 -9.73 -4.74 6.29
C LYS A 24 -10.09 -3.34 6.76
N PHE A 25 -10.24 -2.38 5.83
CA PHE A 25 -10.39 -0.96 6.16
C PHE A 25 -11.76 -0.38 5.77
N GLU A 26 -12.79 -1.22 5.61
CA GLU A 26 -14.14 -0.80 5.20
C GLU A 26 -14.69 0.32 6.07
N ARG A 27 -14.53 0.20 7.40
CA ARG A 27 -14.99 1.19 8.39
C ARG A 27 -14.38 2.57 8.17
N HIS A 28 -13.13 2.63 7.72
CA HIS A 28 -12.38 3.86 7.48
C HIS A 28 -12.48 4.32 6.03
N ARG A 29 -13.20 3.59 5.17
CA ARG A 29 -13.34 3.86 3.73
C ARG A 29 -11.98 3.97 3.02
N LEU A 30 -10.95 3.29 3.54
CA LEU A 30 -9.64 3.25 2.89
C LEU A 30 -9.67 2.26 1.73
N SER A 31 -8.78 2.49 0.78
CA SER A 31 -8.73 1.76 -0.48
C SER A 31 -7.29 1.55 -0.92
N ILE A 32 -7.12 0.80 -2.01
CA ILE A 32 -5.80 0.54 -2.58
C ILE A 32 -5.05 1.82 -2.98
N SER A 33 -5.76 2.92 -3.27
CA SER A 33 -5.17 4.24 -3.51
C SER A 33 -4.54 4.84 -2.26
N HIS A 34 -5.21 4.70 -1.10
CA HIS A 34 -4.66 5.15 0.19
C HIS A 34 -3.43 4.34 0.57
N LEU A 35 -3.47 3.03 0.34
CA LEU A 35 -2.30 2.17 0.50
C LEU A 35 -1.16 2.62 -0.41
N LEU A 36 -1.41 2.88 -1.69
CA LEU A 36 -0.37 3.38 -2.61
C LEU A 36 0.26 4.67 -2.07
N LEU A 37 -0.54 5.65 -1.64
CA LEU A 37 -0.05 6.90 -1.07
C LEU A 37 0.85 6.66 0.16
N ALA A 38 0.42 5.80 1.09
CA ALA A 38 1.21 5.45 2.28
C ALA A 38 2.57 4.80 1.95
N HIS A 39 2.67 4.16 0.78
CA HIS A 39 3.88 3.47 0.31
C HIS A 39 4.73 4.31 -0.67
N ILE A 40 4.22 5.35 -1.31
CA ILE A 40 5.07 6.22 -2.17
C ILE A 40 5.52 7.50 -1.46
N CYS A 41 4.88 7.87 -0.35
CA CYS A 41 5.27 9.06 0.40
C CYS A 41 6.70 8.92 0.94
N TRP A 42 7.48 9.97 0.70
CA TRP A 42 8.82 10.20 1.24
C TRP A 42 8.79 11.51 2.02
N SER A 43 9.10 11.47 3.31
CA SER A 43 9.33 12.68 4.10
C SER A 43 10.71 12.58 4.74
N THR A 44 11.58 13.56 4.52
CA THR A 44 12.91 13.62 5.17
C THR A 44 12.84 14.09 6.62
N GLU A 45 11.77 14.80 6.97
CA GLU A 45 11.51 15.26 8.31
C GLU A 45 10.57 14.28 9.01
N PRO A 46 10.82 13.90 10.29
CA PRO A 46 9.78 13.30 11.10
C PRO A 46 8.60 14.27 11.08
N VAL A 47 7.44 13.82 10.64
CA VAL A 47 6.23 14.64 10.68
C VAL A 47 6.05 14.99 12.16
N SER A 48 6.29 16.24 12.53
CA SER A 48 6.49 16.67 13.92
C SER A 48 5.26 16.50 14.83
N GLN A 49 4.20 15.87 14.30
CA GLN A 49 2.94 15.56 14.98
C GLN A 49 2.68 14.05 15.10
N MET A 50 3.51 13.18 14.51
CA MET A 50 3.43 11.74 14.76
C MET A 50 4.19 11.42 16.04
N LYS A 51 3.47 10.91 17.05
CA LYS A 51 4.00 10.60 18.40
C LYS A 51 5.13 9.56 18.38
N ASP A 52 5.23 8.75 17.32
CA ASP A 52 6.28 7.74 17.18
C ASP A 52 7.34 8.16 16.16
N ALA A 53 8.55 8.42 16.67
CA ALA A 53 9.76 8.67 15.87
C ALA A 53 10.17 7.46 14.99
N THR A 54 9.55 6.29 15.20
CA THR A 54 9.70 5.07 14.41
C THR A 54 8.75 5.00 13.22
N CYS A 55 7.74 5.88 13.13
CA CYS A 55 6.89 6.06 11.96
C CYS A 55 7.68 6.80 10.86
N SER A 56 8.76 6.17 10.44
CA SER A 56 9.69 6.68 9.44
C SER A 56 9.03 6.51 8.07
N VAL A 57 8.22 7.50 7.68
CA VAL A 57 7.86 7.77 6.27
C VAL A 57 9.13 8.09 5.45
N THR A 58 10.26 8.29 6.12
CA THR A 58 11.62 8.53 5.62
C THR A 58 12.22 7.44 4.72
N ARG A 59 11.67 6.22 4.67
CA ARG A 59 12.27 5.11 3.89
C ARG A 59 11.24 4.18 3.28
N SER A 60 10.21 4.72 2.64
CA SER A 60 9.23 3.83 2.03
C SER A 60 9.86 2.98 0.91
N PRO A 61 9.69 1.64 0.90
CA PRO A 61 10.40 0.74 -0.01
C PRO A 61 9.99 0.88 -1.49
N TRP A 62 9.02 1.73 -1.78
CA TRP A 62 8.31 1.86 -3.04
C TRP A 62 8.52 3.22 -3.73
N VAL A 63 9.35 4.09 -3.14
CA VAL A 63 9.71 5.38 -3.73
C VAL A 63 10.44 5.19 -5.06
N GLY A 64 10.03 5.95 -6.07
CA GLY A 64 10.59 5.87 -7.43
C GLY A 64 10.22 4.61 -8.21
N SER A 65 9.37 3.74 -7.67
CA SER A 65 8.89 2.54 -8.38
C SER A 65 7.83 2.89 -9.43
N ARG A 66 7.65 2.00 -10.41
CA ARG A 66 6.57 2.06 -11.40
C ARG A 66 5.38 1.24 -10.91
N PHE A 67 4.17 1.77 -11.06
CA PHE A 67 2.95 1.14 -10.59
C PHE A 67 1.91 0.98 -11.69
N GLU A 68 1.06 -0.03 -11.51
CA GLU A 68 -0.10 -0.30 -12.36
C GLU A 68 -1.26 -0.75 -11.49
N ILE A 69 -2.46 -0.24 -11.73
CA ILE A 69 -3.70 -0.75 -11.13
C ILE A 69 -4.42 -1.55 -12.22
N THR A 70 -4.62 -2.84 -11.96
CA THR A 70 -5.23 -3.78 -12.90
C THR A 70 -6.14 -4.75 -12.15
N THR A 71 -6.43 -5.92 -12.71
CA THR A 71 -7.19 -7.00 -12.08
C THR A 71 -6.38 -8.30 -12.10
N MET A 72 -6.68 -9.25 -11.20
CA MET A 72 -5.90 -10.51 -11.07
C MET A 72 -5.79 -11.28 -12.40
N ASP A 73 -6.84 -11.27 -13.21
CA ASP A 73 -6.90 -11.95 -14.52
C ASP A 73 -6.05 -11.28 -15.61
N LYS A 74 -5.58 -10.05 -15.36
CA LYS A 74 -4.74 -9.28 -16.28
C LYS A 74 -3.28 -9.19 -15.82
N LEU A 75 -2.92 -9.91 -14.76
CA LEU A 75 -1.52 -10.01 -14.36
C LEU A 75 -0.71 -10.68 -15.46
N ARG A 76 0.45 -10.08 -15.76
CA ARG A 76 1.38 -10.58 -16.77
C ARG A 76 1.88 -11.98 -16.37
N PRO A 77 1.60 -13.03 -17.16
CA PRO A 77 1.91 -14.42 -16.78
C PRO A 77 3.40 -14.75 -16.86
N ASP A 78 4.18 -13.93 -17.58
CA ASP A 78 5.63 -14.01 -17.73
C ASP A 78 6.41 -13.47 -16.51
N ILE A 79 5.72 -12.89 -15.53
CA ILE A 79 6.31 -12.33 -14.33
C ILE A 79 5.97 -13.23 -13.13
N GLU A 80 6.98 -13.57 -12.34
CA GLU A 80 6.78 -14.18 -11.03
C GLU A 80 6.37 -13.10 -10.02
N TRP A 81 5.06 -13.01 -9.80
CA TRP A 81 4.46 -12.02 -8.92
C TRP A 81 4.49 -12.47 -7.45
N LYS A 82 5.00 -11.60 -6.57
CA LYS A 82 4.93 -11.79 -5.12
C LYS A 82 3.74 -11.06 -4.51
N ASP A 83 2.84 -11.80 -3.85
CA ASP A 83 1.80 -11.21 -3.02
C ASP A 83 2.44 -10.57 -1.78
N VAL A 84 2.22 -9.28 -1.59
CA VAL A 84 2.67 -8.53 -0.39
C VAL A 84 1.51 -7.82 0.31
N THR A 85 0.27 -8.28 0.08
CA THR A 85 -0.96 -7.65 0.58
C THR A 85 -0.92 -7.41 2.08
N GLU A 86 -0.57 -8.43 2.87
CA GLU A 86 -0.54 -8.34 4.35
C GLU A 86 0.49 -7.32 4.84
N ALA A 87 1.76 -7.49 4.44
CA ALA A 87 2.85 -6.59 4.79
C ALA A 87 2.59 -5.14 4.34
N ALA A 88 1.92 -4.95 3.20
CA ALA A 88 1.57 -3.62 2.73
C ALA A 88 0.45 -2.98 3.57
N MET A 89 -0.50 -3.77 4.06
CA MET A 89 -1.57 -3.28 4.94
C MET A 89 -1.08 -2.94 6.35
N GLU A 90 -0.05 -3.60 6.88
CA GLU A 90 0.56 -3.25 8.17
C GLU A 90 0.99 -1.78 8.20
N ARG A 91 1.72 -1.33 7.17
CA ARG A 91 2.12 0.08 7.07
C ARG A 91 0.95 1.05 7.05
N LEU A 92 -0.16 0.69 6.38
CA LEU A 92 -1.36 1.52 6.34
C LEU A 92 -2.07 1.54 7.70
N THR A 93 -2.08 0.41 8.42
CA THR A 93 -2.56 0.32 9.80
C THR A 93 -1.76 1.25 10.71
N ASP A 94 -0.43 1.18 10.68
CA ASP A 94 0.44 2.02 11.53
C ASP A 94 0.20 3.52 11.30
N LEU A 95 0.00 3.92 10.03
CA LEU A 95 -0.26 5.31 9.66
C LEU A 95 -1.62 5.80 10.18
N TRP A 96 -2.64 4.95 10.13
CA TRP A 96 -4.03 5.32 10.40
C TRP A 96 -4.39 5.20 11.89
N GLU A 97 -3.93 4.15 12.58
CA GLU A 97 -4.13 4.00 14.02
C GLU A 97 -3.30 5.02 14.83
N GLY A 98 -2.21 5.53 14.25
CA GLY A 98 -1.45 6.65 14.81
C GLY A 98 -2.18 8.01 14.78
N THR A 99 -3.31 8.13 14.08
CA THR A 99 -4.10 9.38 13.97
C THR A 99 -5.34 9.46 14.87
N ASP A 100 -5.75 8.36 15.51
CA ASP A 100 -6.96 8.28 16.36
C ASP A 100 -6.69 8.48 17.87
N GLN A 101 -5.65 9.23 18.24
CA GLN A 101 -5.20 9.37 19.64
C GLN A 101 -5.18 10.79 20.20
#